data_AF-A0AAN9AKR4-F1
#
_entry.id   AF-A0AAN9AKR4-F1
#
_cell.length_a   1.000
_cell.length_b   1.000
_cell.length_c   1.000
_cell.angle_alpha   90.00
_cell.angle_beta   90.00
_cell.angle_gamma   90.00
#
_symmetry.space_group_name_H-M   'P 1'
#
loop_
_entity.id
_entity.type
_entity.pdbx_description
1 polymer ?
#
loop_
_entity_poly.entity_id
_entity_poly.type
_entity_poly.pdbx_seq_one_letter_code
_entity_poly.pdbx_strand_id
1 'polypeptide(L)' 'MKVVLVLLFLGLMAFSTATAQCQSNRGCNRMYSPVCGSDGKTYGNGCMLLRAQDCDSTITKEKDGEC' A
#
# COMPACT_ATOMS: atom_id res chain seq x y z
N MET A 1 -18.71 -30.87 -24.11
CA MET A 1 -19.30 -30.65 -22.77
C MET A 1 -18.23 -30.36 -21.71
N LYS A 2 -17.17 -31.18 -21.56
CA LYS A 2 -16.06 -30.92 -20.62
C LYS A 2 -15.22 -29.66 -20.95
N VAL A 3 -15.00 -29.38 -22.23
CA VAL A 3 -14.22 -28.21 -22.71
C VAL A 3 -14.89 -26.87 -22.39
N VAL A 4 -16.23 -26.81 -22.45
CA VAL A 4 -17.02 -25.60 -22.13
C VAL A 4 -16.87 -25.23 -20.65
N LEU A 5 -16.84 -26.25 -19.78
CA LEU A 5 -16.65 -26.06 -18.34
C LEU A 5 -15.25 -25.51 -18.01
N VAL A 6 -14.21 -25.98 -18.71
CA VAL A 6 -12.82 -25.50 -18.53
C VAL A 6 -12.68 -24.02 -18.92
N LEU A 7 -13.35 -23.57 -19.98
CA LEU A 7 -13.31 -22.17 -20.42
C LEU A 7 -14.04 -21.23 -19.45
N LEU A 8 -15.12 -21.69 -18.82
CA LEU A 8 -15.84 -20.92 -17.79
C LEU A 8 -14.99 -20.74 -16.52
N PHE A 9 -14.25 -21.77 -16.12
CA PHE A 9 -13.32 -21.68 -14.98
C PHE A 9 -12.10 -20.80 -15.28
N LEU A 10 -11.53 -20.87 -16.49
CA LEU A 10 -10.42 -19.98 -16.89
C LEU A 10 -10.86 -18.52 -17.04
N GLY A 11 -12.11 -18.28 -17.45
CA GLY A 11 -12.67 -16.92 -17.59
C GLY A 11 -12.86 -16.19 -16.25
N LEU A 12 -13.20 -16.90 -15.18
CA LEU A 12 -13.37 -16.31 -13.83
C LEU A 12 -12.04 -15.99 -13.13
N MET A 13 -10.95 -16.67 -13.49
CA MET A 13 -9.63 -16.45 -12.88
C MET A 13 -8.82 -15.34 -13.58
N ALA A 14 -9.31 -14.81 -14.72
CA ALA A 14 -8.59 -13.83 -15.54
C ALA A 14 -8.74 -12.37 -15.08
N PHE A 15 -9.50 -12.08 -14.03
CA PHE A 15 -9.54 -10.75 -13.38
C PHE A 15 -8.46 -10.63 -12.29
N SER A 16 -7.21 -10.95 -12.61
CA SER A 16 -6.11 -10.39 -11.82
C SER A 16 -5.96 -8.94 -12.24
N THR A 17 -6.73 -8.05 -11.61
CA THR A 17 -6.39 -6.62 -11.62
C THR A 17 -5.00 -6.52 -11.01
N ALA A 18 -3.97 -6.41 -11.85
CA ALA A 18 -2.62 -6.12 -11.41
C ALA A 18 -2.63 -4.69 -10.84
N THR A 19 -3.08 -4.55 -9.61
CA THR A 19 -2.86 -3.35 -8.83
C THR A 19 -1.36 -3.24 -8.70
N ALA A 20 -0.76 -2.17 -9.20
CA ALA A 20 0.63 -1.84 -8.91
C ALA A 20 0.73 -1.56 -7.41
N GLN A 21 0.86 -2.62 -6.61
CA GLN A 21 1.07 -2.50 -5.18
C GLN A 21 2.51 -2.06 -5.02
N CYS A 22 2.70 -0.84 -4.54
CA CYS A 22 4.02 -0.46 -4.08
C CYS A 22 4.34 -1.30 -2.84
N GLN A 23 5.38 -2.12 -2.97
CA GLN A 23 5.90 -2.92 -1.88
C GLN A 23 7.26 -2.38 -1.48
N SER A 24 7.27 -1.52 -0.46
CA SER A 24 8.51 -1.15 0.20
C SER A 24 9.05 -2.36 0.99
N ASN A 25 10.33 -2.67 0.81
CA ASN A 25 11.04 -3.69 1.58
C ASN A 25 11.50 -3.18 2.96
N ARG A 26 11.03 -1.99 3.37
CA ARG A 26 11.37 -1.37 4.65
C ARG A 26 10.60 -2.02 5.79
N GLY A 27 11.32 -2.75 6.65
CA GLY A 27 10.80 -3.22 7.92
C GLY A 27 10.61 -2.05 8.89
N CYS A 28 9.40 -1.91 9.44
CA CYS A 28 9.10 -0.90 10.46
C CYS A 28 8.68 -1.57 11.76
N ASN A 29 9.15 -1.01 12.88
CA ASN A 29 8.64 -1.38 14.19
C ASN A 29 7.16 -0.94 14.32
N ARG A 30 6.48 -1.51 15.30
CA ARG A 30 5.08 -1.17 15.64
C ARG A 30 4.98 -0.13 16.75
N MET A 31 6.04 0.63 17.02
CA MET A 31 6.00 1.70 18.02
C MET A 31 5.08 2.81 17.51
N TYR A 32 4.12 3.20 18.32
CA TYR A 32 3.21 4.28 17.96
C TYR A 32 3.82 5.62 18.38
N SER A 33 4.13 6.45 17.39
CA SER A 33 4.72 7.78 17.52
C SER A 33 4.27 8.59 16.30
N PRO A 34 2.99 9.01 16.25
CA PRO A 34 2.33 9.42 15.02
C PRO A 34 2.98 10.65 14.38
N VAL A 35 2.91 10.72 13.06
CA VAL A 35 3.34 11.87 12.24
C VAL A 35 2.31 12.16 11.17
N CYS A 36 2.14 13.43 10.81
CA CYS A 36 1.28 13.86 9.72
C CYS A 36 2.08 14.00 8.43
N GLY A 37 1.62 13.36 7.35
CA GLY A 37 2.17 13.54 6.02
C GLY A 37 1.53 14.72 5.27
N SER A 38 2.23 15.25 4.28
CA SER A 38 1.73 16.32 3.40
C SER A 38 0.56 15.90 2.51
N ASP A 39 0.21 14.60 2.52
CA ASP A 39 -0.98 14.05 1.90
C ASP A 39 -2.19 14.03 2.86
N GLY A 40 -2.05 14.65 4.04
CA GLY A 40 -3.08 14.72 5.08
C GLY A 40 -3.32 13.40 5.81
N LYS A 41 -2.45 12.38 5.65
CA LYS A 41 -2.58 11.10 6.35
C LYS A 41 -1.72 11.06 7.60
N THR A 42 -2.30 10.51 8.66
CA THR A 42 -1.58 10.14 9.88
C THR A 42 -0.86 8.81 9.67
N TYR A 43 0.45 8.80 9.88
CA TYR A 43 1.27 7.61 9.90
C TYR A 43 1.60 7.23 11.33
N GLY A 44 1.45 5.93 11.67
CA GLY A 44 1.65 5.46 13.05
C GLY A 44 3.06 5.71 13.60
N ASN A 45 4.05 5.86 12.73
CA ASN A 45 5.37 6.41 13.06
C ASN A 45 6.10 6.92 11.83
N GLY A 46 7.24 7.58 12.05
CA GLY A 46 8.11 8.06 10.97
C GLY A 46 8.57 6.97 10.00
N CYS A 47 8.81 5.73 10.46
CA CYS A 47 9.16 4.64 9.55
C CYS A 47 8.01 4.30 8.59
N MET A 48 6.77 4.29 9.08
CA MET A 48 5.60 4.07 8.23
C MET A 48 5.40 5.18 7.20
N LEU A 49 5.72 6.43 7.55
CA LEU A 49 5.76 7.55 6.58
C LEU A 49 6.83 7.31 5.52
N LEU A 50 8.06 6.97 5.92
CA LEU A 50 9.14 6.65 4.96
C LEU A 50 8.76 5.48 4.04
N ARG A 51 8.06 4.48 4.57
CA ARG A 51 7.55 3.34 3.78
C ARG A 51 6.56 3.78 2.70
N ALA A 52 5.75 4.80 2.98
CA ALA A 52 4.86 5.39 2.00
C ALA A 52 5.62 6.28 1.00
N GLN A 53 6.68 6.97 1.43
CA GLN A 53 7.56 7.74 0.54
C GLN A 53 8.30 6.87 -0.48
N ASP A 54 8.65 5.63 -0.11
CA ASP A 54 9.22 4.66 -1.04
C ASP A 54 8.25 4.36 -2.21
N CYS A 55 6.94 4.64 -2.04
CA CYS A 55 5.89 4.48 -3.04
C CYS A 55 5.51 5.78 -3.73
N ASP A 56 5.52 6.88 -2.97
CA ASP A 56 5.13 8.19 -3.41
C ASP A 56 6.07 9.22 -2.77
N SER A 57 7.10 9.60 -3.52
CA SER A 57 8.11 10.55 -3.08
C SER A 57 7.59 11.99 -2.92
N THR A 58 6.34 12.26 -3.30
CA THR A 58 5.70 13.57 -3.07
C THR A 58 5.22 13.75 -1.63
N ILE A 59 5.06 12.66 -0.89
CA ILE A 59 4.70 12.68 0.52
C ILE A 59 5.90 13.19 1.33
N THR A 60 5.70 14.20 2.16
CA THR A 60 6.71 14.74 3.08
C THR A 60 6.14 14.78 4.48
N LYS A 61 6.99 14.87 5.51
CA LYS A 61 6.51 15.06 6.88
C LYS A 61 6.03 16.50 7.04
N GLU A 62 4.76 16.69 7.38
CA GLU A 62 4.18 18.01 7.66
C GLU A 62 4.39 18.40 9.13
N LYS A 63 3.91 17.58 10.07
CA LYS A 63 4.08 17.79 11.52
C LYS A 63 4.30 16.48 12.26
N ASP A 64 4.87 16.57 13.47
CA ASP A 64 4.83 15.48 14.43
C ASP A 64 3.44 15.43 15.11
N GLY A 65 2.98 14.24 15.49
CA GLY A 65 1.61 14.00 15.94
C GLY A 65 0.67 13.59 14.81
N GLU A 66 -0.60 13.37 15.13
CA GLU A 66 -1.62 13.06 14.13
C GLU A 66 -1.93 14.30 13.26
N CYS A 67 -2.35 14.08 12.01
CA CYS A 67 -3.08 15.07 11.24
C CYS A 67 -4.38 15.41 11.98
#